data_AF-A0A395ICV1-F1
#
_entry.id   AF-A0A395ICV1-F1
#
_cell.length_a   1.000
_cell.length_b   1.000
_cell.length_c   1.000
_cell.angle_alpha   90.00
_cell.angle_beta   90.00
_cell.angle_gamma   90.00
#
_symmetry.space_group_name_H-M   'P 1'
#
loop_
_entity.id
_entity.type
_entity.pdbx_description
1 polymer ?
#
loop_
_entity_poly.entity_id
_entity_poly.type
_entity_poly.pdbx_seq_one_letter_code
_entity_poly.pdbx_strand_id
1 'polypeptide(L)'
;MATHNRKASEHKTAPLWQECLLQTYSTAQNLVDYFQVVASRVESHDESGDEVPLTQLERDSIDKIEQNVLDLKKDLFKEAGVVRDIKESRPERIPWLHDVTKFPFHLVNLQDEEIWASYKLPSKKELDGEHLEAEDPQLVRILNAAEAIFLFIYLY
;
A
#
# COMPACT_ATOMS: atom_id res chain seq x y z
N MET A 1 36.34 -2.49 50.55
CA MET A 1 35.32 -2.25 51.58
C MET A 1 33.96 -2.44 50.93
N ALA A 2 33.14 -3.35 51.45
CA ALA A 2 31.77 -3.52 50.98
C ALA A 2 30.98 -2.26 51.39
N THR A 3 30.52 -1.50 50.41
CA THR A 3 29.85 -0.19 50.56
C THR A 3 28.46 -0.30 51.20
N HIS A 4 27.97 -1.51 51.44
CA HIS A 4 26.75 -1.78 52.18
C HIS A 4 27.11 -2.45 53.50
N ASN A 5 26.84 -1.77 54.63
CA ASN A 5 27.01 -2.29 55.99
C ASN A 5 25.99 -3.39 56.36
N ARG A 6 25.64 -4.27 55.42
CA ARG A 6 24.66 -5.35 55.61
C ARG A 6 25.37 -6.68 55.66
N LYS A 7 25.08 -7.48 56.69
CA LYS A 7 25.65 -8.82 56.86
C LYS A 7 24.89 -9.82 56.00
N ALA A 8 25.59 -10.75 55.35
CA ALA A 8 25.02 -11.79 54.48
C ALA A 8 23.85 -12.58 55.11
N SER A 9 23.80 -12.69 56.44
CA SER A 9 22.71 -13.30 57.20
C SER A 9 21.36 -12.57 57.09
N GLU A 10 21.37 -11.26 56.82
CA GLU A 10 20.16 -10.41 56.72
C GLU A 10 19.43 -10.58 55.37
N HIS A 11 20.12 -11.14 54.37
CA HIS A 11 19.59 -11.34 53.02
C HIS A 11 18.62 -12.53 52.92
N LYS A 12 18.52 -13.34 53.99
CA LYS A 12 17.54 -14.43 54.10
C LYS A 12 16.14 -13.92 54.44
N THR A 13 16.04 -12.78 55.10
CA THR A 13 14.78 -12.21 55.60
C THR A 13 14.19 -11.17 54.64
N ALA A 14 15.04 -10.53 53.83
CA ALA A 14 14.64 -9.62 52.77
C ALA A 14 15.45 -9.94 51.51
N PRO A 15 14.80 -10.38 50.41
CA PRO A 15 15.51 -10.66 49.17
C PRO A 15 16.13 -9.37 48.63
N LEU A 16 17.34 -9.47 48.07
CA LEU A 16 18.08 -8.33 47.51
C LEU A 16 17.45 -7.76 46.23
N TRP A 17 16.59 -8.54 45.62
CA TRP A 17 15.96 -8.25 44.35
C TRP A 17 14.49 -8.63 44.48
N GLN A 18 13.64 -7.85 43.82
CA GLN A 18 12.21 -8.09 43.75
C GLN A 18 11.84 -8.11 42.26
N GLU A 19 11.01 -9.06 41.86
CA GLU A 19 10.40 -9.06 40.55
C GLU A 19 9.50 -7.83 40.40
N CYS A 20 9.66 -7.07 39.32
CA CYS A 20 8.82 -5.92 39.02
C CYS A 20 8.44 -5.91 37.55
N LEU A 21 7.27 -5.37 37.25
CA LEU A 21 6.84 -5.13 35.88
C LEU A 21 7.30 -3.74 35.47
N LEU A 22 7.97 -3.65 34.33
CA LEU A 22 8.42 -2.40 33.74
C LEU A 22 7.62 -2.15 32.46
N GLN A 23 7.19 -0.92 32.27
CA GLN A 23 6.69 -0.45 30.98
C GLN A 23 7.74 0.46 30.36
N THR A 24 7.85 0.40 29.03
CA THR A 24 8.86 1.11 28.24
C THR A 24 8.21 1.87 27.11
N TYR A 25 8.70 3.07 26.80
CA TYR A 25 8.44 3.75 25.54
C TYR A 25 9.74 4.36 24.99
N SER A 26 9.81 4.52 23.67
CA SER A 26 10.94 5.14 22.99
C SER A 26 10.81 6.66 23.03
N THR A 27 11.72 7.32 23.74
CA THR A 27 11.71 8.79 23.86
C THR A 27 12.46 9.45 22.71
N ALA A 28 13.49 8.79 22.19
CA ALA A 28 14.27 9.22 21.03
C ALA A 28 14.96 8.03 20.34
N GLN A 29 15.63 8.28 19.22
CA GLN A 29 16.46 7.28 18.54
C GLN A 29 17.54 6.78 19.50
N ASN A 30 17.40 5.53 19.95
CA ASN A 30 18.26 4.86 20.95
C ASN A 30 18.09 5.32 22.42
N LEU A 31 16.98 5.98 22.79
CA LEU A 31 16.66 6.29 24.18
C LEU A 31 15.34 5.63 24.60
N VAL A 32 15.41 4.75 25.60
CA VAL A 32 14.25 4.06 26.18
C VAL A 32 14.15 4.44 27.64
N ASP A 33 13.00 4.98 28.03
CA ASP A 33 12.68 5.24 29.43
C ASP A 33 11.97 4.03 30.05
N TYR A 34 12.36 3.69 31.29
CA TYR A 34 11.79 2.59 32.08
C TYR A 34 11.10 3.16 33.31
N PHE A 35 9.86 2.73 33.56
CA PHE A 35 9.16 3.04 34.81
C PHE A 35 8.48 1.80 35.36
N GLN A 36 8.46 1.72 36.69
CA GLN A 36 7.90 0.61 37.42
C GLN A 36 6.38 0.69 37.40
N VAL A 37 5.74 -0.35 36.89
CA VAL A 37 4.30 -0.52 36.94
C VAL A 37 3.99 -1.36 38.18
N VAL A 38 3.25 -0.77 39.12
CA VAL A 38 2.61 -1.56 40.17
C VAL A 38 1.46 -2.29 39.47
N ALA A 39 1.63 -3.58 39.18
CA ALA A 39 0.46 -4.41 38.90
C ALA A 39 -0.39 -4.38 40.16
N SER A 40 -1.42 -3.53 40.15
CA SER A 40 -2.58 -3.79 40.98
C SER A 40 -2.91 -5.25 40.69
N ARG A 41 -2.87 -6.09 41.73
CA ARG A 41 -3.42 -7.43 41.63
C ARG A 41 -4.89 -7.15 41.36
N VAL A 42 -5.26 -7.15 40.09
CA VAL A 42 -6.64 -7.07 39.66
C VAL A 42 -7.24 -8.33 40.26
N GLU A 43 -7.84 -8.19 41.45
CA GLU A 43 -8.90 -9.08 41.89
C GLU A 43 -9.74 -9.30 40.65
N SER A 44 -9.81 -10.55 40.21
CA SER A 44 -10.55 -11.03 39.05
C SER A 44 -11.62 -10.02 38.70
N HIS A 45 -11.30 -9.14 37.73
CA HIS A 45 -12.28 -8.21 37.22
C HIS A 45 -13.30 -9.15 36.63
N ASP A 46 -14.43 -9.24 37.33
CA ASP A 46 -15.64 -9.81 36.80
C ASP A 46 -15.72 -9.27 35.37
N GLU A 47 -15.81 -10.15 34.38
CA GLU A 47 -16.11 -9.80 32.99
C GLU A 47 -17.56 -9.27 32.91
N SER A 48 -17.96 -8.43 33.85
CA SER A 48 -19.08 -7.52 33.75
C SER A 48 -18.59 -6.42 32.82
N GLY A 49 -18.80 -6.65 31.51
CA GLY A 49 -18.51 -5.72 30.44
C GLY A 49 -18.98 -4.31 30.79
N ASP A 50 -18.03 -3.48 31.21
CA ASP A 50 -18.23 -2.04 31.28
C ASP A 50 -18.00 -1.53 29.85
N GLU A 51 -18.95 -1.86 28.97
CA GLU A 51 -19.11 -1.14 27.71
C GLU A 51 -19.49 0.28 28.10
N VAL A 52 -18.48 1.15 28.23
CA VAL A 52 -18.72 2.59 28.32
C VAL A 52 -19.60 2.94 27.12
N PRO A 53 -20.87 3.33 27.32
CA PRO A 53 -21.78 3.50 26.21
C PRO A 53 -21.26 4.66 25.37
N LEU A 54 -20.90 4.37 24.12
CA LEU A 54 -20.47 5.41 23.19
C LEU A 54 -21.57 6.47 23.13
N THR A 55 -21.18 7.72 23.35
CA THR A 55 -22.06 8.85 23.15
C THR A 55 -22.55 8.87 21.70
N GLN A 56 -23.71 9.47 21.44
CA GLN A 56 -24.24 9.55 20.08
C GLN A 56 -23.24 10.26 19.14
N LEU A 57 -22.52 11.26 19.65
CA LEU A 57 -21.50 11.98 18.90
C LEU A 57 -20.33 11.08 18.48
N GLU A 58 -19.89 10.18 19.36
CA GLU A 58 -18.81 9.23 19.05
C GLU A 58 -19.25 8.22 18.00
N ARG A 59 -20.49 7.72 18.09
CA ARG A 59 -21.08 6.84 17.08
C ARG A 59 -21.16 7.50 15.71
N ASP A 60 -21.70 8.72 15.64
CA ASP A 60 -21.80 9.48 14.39
C ASP A 60 -20.40 9.74 13.78
N SER A 61 -19.39 9.94 14.64
CA SER A 61 -18.00 10.15 14.22
C SER A 61 -17.37 8.87 13.66
N ILE A 62 -17.64 7.73 14.29
CA ILE A 62 -17.19 6.41 13.84
C ILE A 62 -17.82 6.10 12.48
N ASP A 63 -19.13 6.25 12.34
CA ASP A 63 -19.85 6.01 11.07
C ASP A 63 -19.27 6.88 9.94
N LYS A 64 -18.95 8.15 10.23
CA LYS A 64 -18.30 9.05 9.28
C LYS A 64 -16.89 8.57 8.89
N ILE A 65 -16.09 8.08 9.84
CA ILE A 65 -14.75 7.57 9.56
C ILE A 65 -14.85 6.31 8.68
N GLU A 66 -15.76 5.39 8.99
CA GLU A 66 -15.96 4.18 8.19
C GLU A 66 -16.35 4.52 6.76
N GLN A 67 -17.29 5.47 6.58
CA GLN A 67 -17.66 5.95 5.25
C GLN A 67 -16.47 6.57 4.51
N ASN A 68 -15.67 7.41 5.19
CA ASN A 68 -14.47 7.98 4.59
C ASN A 68 -13.45 6.91 4.18
N VAL A 69 -13.28 5.84 4.96
CA VAL A 69 -12.38 4.73 4.61
C VAL A 69 -12.87 4.02 3.33
N LEU A 70 -14.18 3.81 3.19
CA LEU A 70 -14.76 3.23 1.98
C LEU A 70 -14.54 4.12 0.76
N ASP A 71 -14.68 5.44 0.92
CA ASP A 71 -14.50 6.38 -0.19
C ASP A 71 -13.01 6.54 -0.56
N LEU A 72 -12.12 6.63 0.43
CA LEU A 72 -10.66 6.58 0.22
C LEU A 72 -10.23 5.32 -0.53
N LYS A 73 -10.84 4.17 -0.21
CA LYS A 73 -10.56 2.92 -0.93
C LYS A 73 -10.94 3.03 -2.41
N LYS A 74 -12.10 3.60 -2.73
CA LYS A 74 -12.52 3.81 -4.13
C LYS A 74 -11.59 4.79 -4.85
N ASP A 75 -11.24 5.89 -4.20
CA ASP A 75 -10.32 6.88 -4.76
C ASP A 75 -8.94 6.28 -5.00
N LEU A 76 -8.44 5.45 -4.09
CA LEU A 76 -7.18 4.73 -4.26
C LEU A 76 -7.22 3.83 -5.51
N PHE A 77 -8.30 3.08 -5.73
CA PHE A 77 -8.43 2.25 -6.94
C PHE A 77 -8.48 3.09 -8.22
N LYS A 78 -9.21 4.21 -8.19
CA LYS A 78 -9.27 5.14 -9.32
C LYS A 78 -7.90 5.74 -9.63
N GLU A 79 -7.14 6.10 -8.60
CA GLU A 79 -5.80 6.70 -8.76
C GLU A 79 -4.73 5.66 -9.08
N ALA A 80 -4.93 4.40 -8.71
CA ALA A 80 -4.04 3.29 -9.03
C ALA A 80 -4.18 2.83 -10.50
N GLY A 81 -5.34 3.04 -11.12
CA GLY A 81 -5.57 2.79 -12.54
C GLY A 81 -5.00 3.87 -13.47
N VAL A 82 -4.35 4.91 -12.93
CA VAL A 82 -3.72 6.00 -13.70
C VAL A 82 -2.20 5.87 -13.61
N VAL A 83 -1.53 5.85 -14.77
CA VAL A 83 -0.07 5.83 -14.82
C VAL A 83 0.49 7.20 -14.40
N ARG A 84 1.12 7.27 -13.22
CA ARG A 84 1.81 8.47 -12.76
C ARG A 84 3.22 8.56 -13.30
N ASP A 85 3.70 9.80 -13.44
CA ASP A 85 5.07 10.04 -13.84
C ASP A 85 6.07 9.60 -12.75
N ILE A 86 7.12 8.90 -13.15
CA ILE A 86 8.13 8.28 -12.26
C ILE A 86 9.38 9.19 -12.19
N LYS A 87 9.19 10.52 -12.28
CA LYS A 87 10.28 11.50 -12.37
C LYS A 87 11.35 11.40 -11.27
N GLU A 88 11.06 10.80 -10.12
CA GLU A 88 11.97 10.80 -8.96
C GLU A 88 12.17 9.44 -8.27
N SER A 89 11.40 8.40 -8.61
CA SER A 89 11.31 7.18 -7.77
C SER A 89 12.19 5.98 -8.17
N ARG A 90 12.88 5.99 -9.32
CA ARG A 90 13.69 4.83 -9.74
C ARG A 90 15.14 5.20 -10.11
N PRO A 91 16.15 4.58 -9.46
CA PRO A 91 17.55 4.76 -9.81
C PRO A 91 17.96 3.97 -11.07
N GLU A 92 17.19 2.96 -11.47
CA GLU A 92 17.44 2.12 -12.66
C GLU A 92 16.62 2.63 -13.86
N ARG A 93 17.04 3.75 -14.45
CA ARG A 93 16.45 4.23 -15.71
C ARG A 93 17.19 3.64 -16.89
N ILE A 94 16.44 3.08 -17.83
CA ILE A 94 16.98 2.64 -19.12
C ILE A 94 17.10 3.90 -20.00
N PRO A 95 18.33 4.40 -20.27
CA PRO A 95 18.49 5.72 -20.90
C PRO A 95 17.90 5.80 -22.31
N TRP A 96 18.02 4.76 -23.12
CA TRP A 96 17.45 4.77 -24.47
C TRP A 96 15.91 4.78 -24.46
N LEU A 97 15.28 4.15 -23.47
CA LEU A 97 13.83 4.11 -23.34
C LEU A 97 13.27 5.43 -22.77
N HIS A 98 14.03 6.07 -21.89
CA HIS A 98 13.61 7.31 -21.25
C HIS A 98 14.01 8.55 -22.07
N ASP A 99 15.27 8.65 -22.46
CA ASP A 99 15.86 9.87 -23.04
C ASP A 99 15.69 9.93 -24.56
N VAL A 100 15.74 8.79 -25.26
CA VAL A 100 15.65 8.75 -26.73
C VAL A 100 14.20 8.58 -27.19
N THR A 101 13.50 7.55 -26.74
CA THR A 101 12.13 7.28 -27.21
C THR A 101 11.08 8.09 -26.45
N LYS A 102 11.42 8.59 -25.26
CA LYS A 102 10.50 9.28 -24.35
C LYS A 102 9.24 8.46 -24.05
N PHE A 103 9.33 7.14 -24.21
CA PHE A 103 8.18 6.24 -24.14
C PHE A 103 7.42 6.33 -22.81
N PRO A 104 8.09 6.38 -21.64
CA PRO A 104 7.39 6.50 -20.36
C PRO A 104 6.50 7.75 -20.27
N PHE A 105 6.84 8.84 -20.95
CA PHE A 105 6.07 10.09 -20.91
C PHE A 105 4.76 10.01 -21.72
N HIS A 106 4.70 9.15 -22.72
CA HIS A 106 3.48 8.96 -23.53
C HIS A 106 2.39 8.21 -22.78
N LEU A 107 2.75 7.51 -21.71
CA LEU A 107 1.81 6.79 -20.87
C LEU A 107 1.33 7.60 -19.66
N VAL A 108 1.97 8.73 -19.34
CA VAL A 108 1.63 9.53 -18.17
C VAL A 108 0.20 10.06 -18.27
N ASN A 109 -0.57 9.90 -17.19
CA ASN A 109 -1.98 10.24 -17.05
C ASN A 109 -2.97 9.40 -17.87
N LEU A 110 -2.50 8.40 -18.64
CA LEU A 110 -3.40 7.44 -19.26
C LEU A 110 -3.96 6.48 -18.21
N GLN A 111 -5.24 6.14 -18.37
CA GLN A 111 -5.86 5.05 -17.65
C GLN A 111 -5.46 3.71 -18.24
N ASP A 112 -5.42 2.67 -17.40
CA ASP A 112 -5.19 1.31 -17.86
C ASP A 112 -6.17 0.93 -18.98
N GLU A 113 -7.45 1.27 -18.85
CA GLU A 113 -8.46 1.01 -19.89
C GLU A 113 -8.12 1.65 -21.24
N GLU A 114 -7.57 2.87 -21.23
CA GLU A 114 -7.15 3.59 -22.44
C GLU A 114 -5.90 2.93 -23.05
N ILE A 115 -4.96 2.52 -22.22
CA ILE A 115 -3.78 1.75 -22.64
C ILE A 115 -4.23 0.44 -23.27
N TRP A 116 -5.13 -0.31 -22.63
CA TRP A 116 -5.67 -1.57 -23.14
C TRP A 116 -6.46 -1.37 -24.44
N ALA A 117 -7.24 -0.30 -24.55
CA ALA A 117 -7.96 0.05 -25.77
C ALA A 117 -7.01 0.33 -26.93
N SER A 118 -5.84 0.93 -26.68
CA SER A 118 -4.85 1.21 -27.73
C SER A 118 -4.25 -0.04 -28.37
N TYR A 119 -4.13 -1.15 -27.61
CA TYR A 119 -3.66 -2.44 -28.12
C TYR A 119 -4.78 -3.33 -28.66
N LYS A 120 -6.05 -2.91 -28.52
CA LYS A 120 -7.19 -3.73 -28.93
C LYS A 120 -7.28 -3.78 -30.45
N LEU A 121 -7.00 -4.95 -31.02
CA LEU A 121 -7.11 -5.17 -32.45
C LEU A 121 -8.55 -4.90 -32.94
N PRO A 122 -8.73 -4.21 -34.08
CA PRO A 122 -10.03 -4.00 -34.72
C PRO A 122 -10.79 -5.30 -34.87
N SER A 123 -12.12 -5.26 -34.71
CA SER A 123 -12.93 -6.47 -34.74
C SER A 123 -12.85 -7.13 -36.13
N LYS A 124 -12.95 -8.46 -36.22
CA LYS A 124 -12.85 -9.19 -37.51
C LYS A 124 -13.87 -8.70 -38.56
N LYS A 125 -14.95 -8.04 -38.11
CA LYS A 125 -16.02 -7.50 -38.97
C LYS A 125 -15.70 -6.10 -39.53
N GLU A 126 -14.78 -5.37 -38.92
CA GLU A 126 -14.35 -4.03 -39.35
C GLU A 126 -13.23 -4.07 -40.38
N LEU A 127 -12.57 -5.23 -40.51
CA LEU A 127 -11.55 -5.48 -41.52
C LEU A 127 -12.23 -6.17 -42.69
N ASP A 128 -12.69 -5.39 -43.68
CA ASP A 128 -13.29 -5.83 -44.95
C ASP A 128 -12.26 -6.57 -45.85
N GLY A 129 -11.63 -7.61 -45.32
CA GLY A 129 -10.65 -8.43 -46.02
C GLY A 129 -11.18 -9.84 -46.22
N GLU A 130 -11.31 -10.25 -47.48
CA GLU A 130 -11.75 -11.57 -47.97
C GLU A 130 -10.87 -12.77 -47.55
N HIS A 131 -10.20 -12.72 -46.40
CA HIS A 131 -9.30 -13.77 -45.93
C HIS A 131 -9.94 -14.57 -44.77
N LEU A 132 -11.07 -15.22 -45.06
CA LEU A 132 -11.74 -16.12 -44.12
C LEU A 132 -11.06 -17.50 -44.00
N GLU A 133 -10.07 -17.79 -44.85
CA GLU A 133 -9.39 -19.10 -44.99
C GLU A 133 -7.87 -19.02 -44.69
N ALA A 134 -7.43 -18.15 -43.79
CA ALA A 134 -6.02 -18.11 -43.36
C ALA A 134 -5.74 -19.11 -42.23
N GLU A 135 -4.57 -19.76 -42.26
CA GLU A 135 -4.10 -20.70 -41.22
C GLU A 135 -4.03 -20.06 -39.82
N ASP A 136 -3.79 -18.74 -39.72
CA ASP A 136 -3.88 -17.97 -38.48
C ASP A 136 -4.72 -16.68 -38.65
N PRO A 137 -5.98 -16.68 -38.17
CA PRO A 137 -6.87 -15.53 -38.21
C PRO A 137 -6.40 -14.32 -37.39
N GLN A 138 -5.56 -14.50 -36.36
CA GLN A 138 -5.01 -13.39 -35.59
C GLN A 138 -3.89 -12.68 -36.34
N LEU A 139 -3.01 -13.44 -36.98
CA LEU A 139 -1.90 -12.88 -37.76
C LEU A 139 -2.41 -11.96 -38.88
N VAL A 140 -3.44 -12.37 -39.61
CA VAL A 140 -4.08 -11.54 -40.65
C VAL A 140 -4.66 -10.25 -40.08
N ARG A 141 -5.28 -10.30 -38.89
CA ARG A 141 -5.82 -9.10 -38.23
C ARG A 141 -4.73 -8.12 -37.83
N ILE A 142 -3.59 -8.63 -37.35
CA ILE A 142 -2.42 -7.81 -37.00
C ILE A 142 -1.85 -7.15 -38.25
N LEU A 143 -1.69 -7.90 -39.34
CA LEU A 143 -1.15 -7.38 -40.60
C LEU A 143 -2.03 -6.29 -41.19
N ASN A 144 -3.35 -6.52 -41.28
CA ASN A 144 -4.28 -5.51 -41.81
C ASN A 144 -4.36 -4.26 -40.92
N ALA A 145 -4.33 -4.43 -39.59
CA ALA A 145 -4.31 -3.30 -38.67
C ALA A 145 -3.01 -2.48 -38.82
N ALA A 146 -1.87 -3.13 -38.99
CA ALA A 146 -0.59 -2.47 -39.23
C ALA A 146 -0.59 -1.72 -40.57
N GLU A 147 -1.08 -2.35 -41.65
CA GLU A 147 -1.21 -1.73 -42.97
C GLU A 147 -2.08 -0.46 -42.93
N ALA A 148 -3.22 -0.50 -42.22
CA ALA A 148 -4.08 0.68 -42.05
C ALA A 148 -3.37 1.84 -41.33
N ILE A 149 -2.56 1.56 -40.31
CA ILE A 149 -1.77 2.58 -39.60
C ILE A 149 -0.73 3.19 -40.55
N PHE A 150 -0.02 2.37 -41.33
CA PHE A 150 0.96 2.87 -42.28
C PHE A 150 0.30 3.73 -43.37
N LEU A 151 -0.83 3.30 -43.93
CA LEU A 151 -1.57 4.09 -44.92
C LEU A 151 -2.03 5.44 -44.36
N PHE A 152 -2.47 5.48 -43.10
CA PHE A 152 -2.86 6.73 -42.44
C PHE A 152 -1.67 7.70 -42.26
N ILE A 153 -0.47 7.19 -42.00
CA ILE A 153 0.76 7.98 -41.85
C ILE A 153 1.26 8.53 -43.20
N TYR A 154 1.12 7.78 -44.29
CA TYR A 154 1.57 8.21 -45.63
C TYR A 154 0.63 9.19 -46.35
N LEU A 155 -0.56 9.43 -45.80
CA LEU A 155 -1.55 10.38 -46.32
C LEU A 155 -1.48 11.78 -45.67
N TYR A 156 -0.49 12.02 -44.81
CA TYR A 156 -0.16 13.30 -44.18
C TYR A 156 1.27 13.73 -44.53
#